data_AF-A0A9Q9EI66-F1
#
_entry.id   AF-A0A9Q9EI66-F1
#
_cell.length_a   1.000
_cell.length_b   1.000
_cell.length_c   1.000
_cell.angle_alpha   90.00
_cell.angle_beta   90.00
_cell.angle_gamma   90.00
#
_symmetry.space_group_name_H-M   'P 1'
#
loop_
_entity.id
_entity.type
_entity.pdbx_description
1 polymer ?
#
loop_
_entity_poly.entity_id
_entity_poly.type
_entity_poly.pdbx_seq_one_letter_code
_entity_poly.pdbx_strand_id
1 'polypeptide(L)'
;MSWSGFKKNVSRGTTTLMMKTGHVERTSDREYEVEERRYRTLESAALRLQKEAKGYLDSLRAMTASQMRIAETIDAFYGDSGATDGVSRSYKQAVEDLDAETVKALDGPYRTTVLEPINRFCAYFPDINECIKKRNHKMLDYDAMRSKVKRLVEKPDKDPSKLPRTEKETEMAKAAYEQLNQQLTDELPQLIDLRVPYLDPSFEALVKIQLRFCAEAYSRMAQVQQYLDASTRDQYASGDLDARVEDVLGQIRELSIAGTV
;
A
#
# COMPACT_ATOMS: atom_id res chain seq x y z
N MET A 1 21.55 12.68 -18.77
CA MET A 1 21.28 11.78 -19.92
C MET A 1 22.33 12.03 -21.00
N SER A 2 22.95 10.99 -21.56
CA SER A 2 23.94 11.15 -22.63
C SER A 2 23.27 11.38 -24.00
N TRP A 3 23.96 12.09 -24.90
CA TRP A 3 23.52 12.32 -26.28
C TRP A 3 23.23 11.01 -27.04
N SER A 4 24.02 9.97 -26.76
CA SER A 4 23.80 8.62 -27.31
C SER A 4 22.52 7.96 -26.78
N GLY A 5 22.16 8.19 -25.52
CA GLY A 5 20.90 7.72 -24.94
C GLY A 5 19.68 8.42 -25.54
N PHE A 6 19.77 9.74 -25.75
CA PHE A 6 18.72 10.51 -26.42
C PHE A 6 18.46 10.00 -27.84
N LYS A 7 19.52 9.80 -28.64
CA LYS A 7 19.41 9.28 -30.02
C LYS A 7 18.76 7.89 -30.07
N LYS A 8 19.09 7.01 -29.13
CA LYS A 8 18.47 5.67 -29.03
C LYS A 8 16.98 5.75 -28.66
N ASN A 9 16.59 6.64 -27.75
CA ASN A 9 15.19 6.80 -27.37
C ASN A 9 14.33 7.32 -28.53
N VAL A 10 14.84 8.29 -29.31
CA VAL A 10 14.15 8.77 -30.52
C VAL A 10 13.98 7.62 -31.52
N SER A 11 15.04 6.85 -31.78
CA SER A 11 14.98 5.70 -32.69
C SER A 11 13.94 4.65 -32.25
N ARG A 12 13.86 4.35 -30.95
CA ARG A 12 12.87 3.40 -30.39
C ARG A 12 11.44 3.91 -30.50
N GLY A 13 11.24 5.22 -30.33
CA GLY A 13 9.94 5.86 -30.57
C GLY A 13 9.50 5.70 -32.02
N THR A 14 10.42 5.84 -32.97
CA THR A 14 10.14 5.59 -34.39
C THR A 14 9.82 4.12 -34.67
N THR A 15 10.58 3.17 -34.11
CA THR A 15 10.30 1.73 -34.26
C THR A 15 8.91 1.36 -33.74
N THR A 16 8.53 1.88 -32.57
CA THR A 16 7.20 1.65 -31.97
C THR A 16 6.07 2.13 -32.88
N LEU A 17 6.23 3.30 -33.50
CA LEU A 17 5.25 3.81 -34.47
C LEU A 17 5.18 2.93 -35.72
N MET A 18 6.32 2.48 -36.26
CA MET A 18 6.34 1.59 -37.43
C MET A 18 5.73 0.22 -37.16
N MET A 19 5.85 -0.30 -35.94
CA MET A 19 5.16 -1.53 -35.53
C MET A 19 3.64 -1.35 -35.53
N LYS A 20 3.16 -0.22 -35.00
CA LYS A 20 1.71 0.10 -34.99
C LYS A 20 1.14 0.25 -36.39
N THR A 21 1.94 0.65 -37.38
CA THR A 21 1.53 0.76 -38.79
C THR A 21 1.82 -0.49 -39.62
N GLY A 22 2.30 -1.58 -39.00
CA GLY A 22 2.56 -2.87 -39.67
C GLY A 22 3.83 -2.92 -40.51
N HIS A 23 4.67 -1.89 -40.49
CA HIS A 23 5.92 -1.83 -41.26
C HIS A 23 7.11 -2.55 -40.59
N VAL A 24 6.97 -2.95 -39.33
CA VAL A 24 7.97 -3.70 -38.56
C VAL A 24 7.27 -4.85 -37.84
N GLU A 25 7.73 -6.08 -38.06
CA GLU A 25 7.27 -7.25 -37.32
C GLU A 25 7.69 -7.16 -35.85
N ARG A 26 6.73 -7.37 -34.95
CA ARG A 26 6.91 -7.30 -33.50
C ARG A 26 7.26 -8.66 -32.93
N THR A 27 8.28 -8.73 -32.09
CA THR A 27 8.56 -9.93 -31.28
C THR A 27 7.48 -10.09 -30.20
N SER A 28 6.99 -11.32 -30.01
CA SER A 28 5.97 -11.67 -29.02
C SER A 28 6.45 -12.86 -28.19
N ASP A 29 6.44 -12.69 -26.87
CA ASP A 29 6.99 -13.64 -25.90
C ASP A 29 5.93 -13.96 -24.87
N ARG A 30 5.05 -14.88 -25.23
CA ARG A 30 3.81 -15.14 -24.48
C ARG A 30 4.08 -15.57 -23.04
N GLU A 31 5.14 -16.32 -22.79
CA GLU A 31 5.55 -16.76 -21.46
C GLU A 31 5.98 -15.58 -20.58
N TYR A 32 6.90 -14.74 -21.07
CA TYR A 32 7.30 -13.50 -20.39
C TYR A 32 6.10 -12.57 -20.15
N GLU A 33 5.21 -12.41 -21.14
CA GLU A 33 4.02 -11.56 -21.01
C GLU A 33 3.07 -12.02 -19.90
N VAL A 34 2.97 -13.32 -19.64
CA VAL A 34 2.20 -13.87 -18.52
C VAL A 34 2.86 -13.52 -17.19
N GLU A 35 4.18 -13.72 -17.08
CA GLU A 35 4.91 -13.45 -15.84
C GLU A 35 5.00 -11.95 -15.53
N GLU A 36 5.18 -11.09 -16.53
CA GLU A 36 5.09 -9.64 -16.34
C GLU A 36 3.72 -9.23 -15.80
N ARG A 37 2.62 -9.78 -16.34
CA ARG A 37 1.27 -9.46 -15.84
C ARG A 37 1.10 -9.87 -14.38
N ARG A 38 1.55 -11.09 -14.02
CA ARG A 38 1.50 -11.57 -12.62
C ARG A 38 2.32 -10.67 -11.70
N TYR A 39 3.52 -10.27 -12.13
CA TYR A 39 4.37 -9.32 -11.41
C TYR A 39 3.67 -7.97 -11.22
N ARG A 40 3.03 -7.40 -12.25
CA ARG A 40 2.29 -6.12 -12.14
C ARG A 40 1.14 -6.20 -11.14
N THR A 41 0.43 -7.33 -11.09
CA THR A 41 -0.60 -7.58 -10.09
C THR A 41 -0.02 -7.60 -8.67
N LEU A 42 1.11 -8.30 -8.47
CA LEU A 42 1.83 -8.33 -7.20
C LEU A 42 2.28 -6.92 -6.78
N GLU A 43 2.96 -6.21 -7.66
CA GLU A 43 3.48 -4.85 -7.43
C GLU A 43 2.36 -3.90 -6.97
N SER A 44 1.24 -3.88 -7.72
CA SER A 44 0.10 -3.03 -7.38
C SER A 44 -0.52 -3.38 -6.02
N ALA A 45 -0.68 -4.68 -5.73
CA ALA A 45 -1.24 -5.14 -4.46
C ALA A 45 -0.32 -4.81 -3.28
N ALA A 46 0.99 -5.02 -3.42
CA ALA A 46 1.98 -4.74 -2.38
C ALA A 46 2.13 -3.24 -2.09
N LEU A 47 2.14 -2.38 -3.12
CA LEU A 47 2.17 -0.92 -2.93
C LEU A 47 0.88 -0.41 -2.27
N ARG A 48 -0.27 -1.01 -2.59
CA ARG A 48 -1.52 -0.71 -1.90
C ARG A 48 -1.43 -1.14 -0.43
N LEU A 49 -0.96 -2.35 -0.16
CA LEU A 49 -0.76 -2.84 1.21
C LEU A 49 0.18 -1.92 2.01
N GLN A 50 1.28 -1.46 1.42
CA GLN A 50 2.21 -0.51 2.03
C GLN A 50 1.50 0.78 2.47
N LYS A 51 0.68 1.34 1.57
CA LYS A 51 -0.10 2.56 1.85
C LYS A 51 -1.12 2.31 2.98
N GLU A 52 -1.91 1.26 2.88
CA GLU A 52 -2.97 0.96 3.86
C GLU A 52 -2.39 0.59 5.23
N ALA A 53 -1.29 -0.18 5.29
CA ALA A 53 -0.63 -0.53 6.54
C ALA A 53 -0.08 0.70 7.27
N LYS A 54 0.46 1.68 6.52
CA LYS A 54 0.84 2.97 7.10
C LYS A 54 -0.39 3.77 7.57
N GLY A 55 -1.41 3.85 6.73
CA GLY A 55 -2.67 4.52 7.04
C GLY A 55 -3.30 3.99 8.32
N TYR A 56 -3.30 2.68 8.54
CA TYR A 56 -3.81 2.05 9.75
C TYR A 56 -3.12 2.57 11.02
N LEU A 57 -1.78 2.64 11.03
CA LEU A 57 -1.04 3.14 12.20
C LEU A 57 -1.34 4.62 12.46
N ASP A 58 -1.41 5.42 11.41
CA ASP A 58 -1.72 6.85 11.51
C ASP A 58 -3.16 7.06 12.02
N SER A 59 -4.12 6.25 11.56
CA SER A 59 -5.50 6.26 12.06
C SER A 59 -5.60 5.84 13.52
N LEU A 60 -4.85 4.84 13.96
CA LEU A 60 -4.83 4.39 15.35
C LEU A 60 -4.35 5.50 16.28
N ARG A 61 -3.26 6.19 15.91
CA ARG A 61 -2.76 7.37 16.64
C ARG A 61 -3.76 8.53 16.64
N ALA A 62 -4.39 8.81 15.49
CA ALA A 62 -5.35 9.89 15.39
C ALA A 62 -6.60 9.64 16.26
N MET A 63 -7.07 8.39 16.28
CA MET A 63 -8.19 7.96 17.12
C MET A 63 -7.88 8.14 18.60
N THR A 64 -6.73 7.68 19.09
CA THR A 64 -6.39 7.77 20.52
C THR A 64 -6.12 9.22 20.95
N ALA A 65 -5.48 10.01 20.09
CA ALA A 65 -5.36 11.46 20.33
C ALA A 65 -6.72 12.17 20.38
N SER A 66 -7.69 11.73 19.56
CA SER A 66 -9.06 12.27 19.62
C SER A 66 -9.78 11.84 20.89
N GLN A 67 -9.62 10.59 21.30
CA GLN A 67 -10.19 10.07 22.54
C GLN A 67 -9.64 10.82 23.76
N MET A 68 -8.35 11.15 23.77
CA MET A 68 -7.70 11.95 24.81
C MET A 68 -8.30 13.35 24.92
N ARG A 69 -8.50 14.06 23.81
CA ARG A 69 -9.15 15.39 23.82
C ARG A 69 -10.58 15.34 24.37
N ILE A 70 -11.33 14.28 24.04
CA ILE A 70 -12.68 14.07 24.59
C ILE A 70 -12.57 13.89 26.11
N ALA A 71 -11.67 13.04 26.59
CA ALA A 71 -11.45 12.80 28.01
C ALA A 71 -11.07 14.07 28.77
N GLU A 72 -10.13 14.87 28.25
CA GLU A 72 -9.74 16.15 28.85
C GLU A 72 -10.91 17.13 28.93
N THR A 73 -11.72 17.20 27.87
CA THR A 73 -12.88 18.09 27.81
C THR A 73 -13.95 17.67 28.82
N ILE A 74 -14.29 16.38 28.87
CA ILE A 74 -15.26 15.84 29.84
C ILE A 74 -14.79 16.07 31.27
N ASP A 75 -13.51 15.80 31.57
CA ASP A 75 -12.93 16.05 32.89
C ASP A 75 -12.98 17.53 33.27
N ALA A 76 -12.71 18.45 32.34
CA ALA A 76 -12.84 19.88 32.60
C ALA A 76 -14.30 20.31 32.89
N PHE A 77 -15.28 19.75 32.18
CA PHE A 77 -16.70 20.08 32.40
C PHE A 77 -17.26 19.49 33.69
N TYR A 78 -16.96 18.22 33.98
CA TYR A 78 -17.59 17.47 35.08
C TYR A 78 -16.71 17.36 36.34
N GLY A 79 -15.40 17.50 36.20
CA GLY A 79 -14.41 17.37 37.28
C GLY A 79 -14.38 18.55 38.24
N ASP A 80 -14.65 19.77 37.76
CA ASP A 80 -14.74 20.98 38.60
C ASP A 80 -16.19 21.26 39.08
N SER A 81 -17.19 20.73 38.36
CA SER A 81 -18.63 21.01 38.59
C SER A 81 -19.32 20.08 39.59
N GLY A 82 -18.59 19.17 40.26
CA GLY A 82 -19.13 18.38 41.37
C GLY A 82 -19.95 17.14 40.98
N ALA A 83 -19.69 16.50 39.84
CA ALA A 83 -20.18 15.13 39.61
C ALA A 83 -19.56 14.21 40.67
N THR A 84 -20.39 13.71 41.59
CA THR A 84 -19.97 12.98 42.81
C THR A 84 -19.53 11.54 42.57
N ASP A 85 -19.60 11.05 41.33
CA ASP A 85 -19.38 9.64 40.97
C ASP A 85 -17.94 9.32 40.51
N GLY A 86 -17.11 10.34 40.21
CA GLY A 86 -15.72 10.15 39.78
C GLY A 86 -15.57 9.50 38.39
N VAL A 87 -16.66 9.33 37.63
CA VAL A 87 -16.68 8.65 36.33
C VAL A 87 -15.82 9.39 35.31
N SER A 88 -15.90 10.73 35.26
CA SER A 88 -15.13 11.55 34.32
C SER A 88 -13.62 11.41 34.52
N ARG A 89 -13.15 11.42 35.78
CA ARG A 89 -11.74 11.21 36.12
C ARG A 89 -11.28 9.78 35.80
N SER A 90 -12.10 8.78 36.13
CA SER A 90 -11.81 7.38 35.79
C SER A 90 -11.71 7.17 34.28
N TYR A 91 -12.64 7.73 33.50
CA TYR A 91 -12.60 7.70 32.04
C TYR A 91 -11.32 8.34 31.50
N LYS A 92 -10.95 9.52 32.01
CA LYS A 92 -9.72 10.19 31.61
C LYS A 92 -8.47 9.36 31.89
N GLN A 93 -8.35 8.80 33.10
CA GLN A 93 -7.24 7.91 33.43
C GLN A 93 -7.17 6.70 32.49
N ALA A 94 -8.30 6.05 32.23
CA ALA A 94 -8.36 4.88 31.35
C ALA A 94 -7.92 5.21 29.91
N VAL A 95 -8.23 6.42 29.42
CA VAL A 95 -7.80 6.91 28.10
C VAL A 95 -6.32 7.30 28.10
N GLU A 96 -5.82 7.95 29.15
CA GLU A 96 -4.40 8.29 29.30
C GLU A 96 -3.54 7.02 29.31
N ASP A 97 -3.94 6.00 30.05
CA ASP A 97 -3.20 4.75 30.10
C ASP A 97 -3.29 3.99 28.76
N LEU A 98 -4.43 4.04 28.07
CA LEU A 98 -4.57 3.46 26.73
C LEU A 98 -3.60 4.11 25.73
N ASP A 99 -3.48 5.43 25.73
CA ASP A 99 -2.53 6.11 24.85
C ASP A 99 -1.07 5.82 25.26
N ALA A 100 -0.75 5.97 26.55
CA ALA A 100 0.61 5.92 27.05
C ALA A 100 1.20 4.50 27.05
N GLU A 101 0.44 3.50 27.48
CA GLU A 101 0.97 2.16 27.74
C GLU A 101 0.63 1.17 26.63
N THR A 102 -0.46 1.40 25.87
CA THR A 102 -0.88 0.51 24.79
C THR A 102 -0.42 1.05 23.45
N VAL A 103 -0.85 2.25 23.04
CA VAL A 103 -0.57 2.78 21.69
C VAL A 103 0.93 3.02 21.48
N LYS A 104 1.59 3.73 22.39
CA LYS A 104 3.04 4.00 22.28
C LYS A 104 3.87 2.71 22.34
N ALA A 105 3.44 1.71 23.13
CA ALA A 105 4.12 0.42 23.21
C ALA A 105 3.92 -0.44 21.95
N LEU A 106 2.81 -0.28 21.23
CA LEU A 106 2.53 -0.99 19.98
C LEU A 106 3.16 -0.31 18.75
N ASP A 107 3.46 0.99 18.83
CA ASP A 107 3.98 1.78 17.72
C ASP A 107 5.29 1.23 17.15
N GLY A 108 6.27 1.01 18.03
CA GLY A 108 7.58 0.47 17.67
C GLY A 108 7.47 -0.93 17.05
N PRO A 109 6.86 -1.91 17.75
CA PRO A 109 6.60 -3.24 17.19
C PRO A 109 5.91 -3.19 15.82
N TYR A 110 4.84 -2.41 15.65
CA TYR A 110 4.15 -2.31 14.38
C TYR A 110 5.05 -1.79 13.25
N ARG A 111 5.85 -0.75 13.53
CA ARG A 111 6.82 -0.23 12.56
C ARG A 111 7.82 -1.31 12.14
N THR A 112 8.41 -2.01 13.11
CA THR A 112 9.48 -2.98 12.86
C THR A 112 8.98 -4.28 12.23
N THR A 113 7.82 -4.80 12.66
CA THR A 113 7.34 -6.12 12.24
C THR A 113 6.36 -6.06 11.06
N VAL A 114 5.71 -4.91 10.82
CA VAL A 114 4.74 -4.74 9.73
C VAL A 114 5.25 -3.77 8.67
N LEU A 115 5.54 -2.52 9.04
CA LEU A 115 5.85 -1.49 8.04
C LEU A 115 7.22 -1.69 7.38
N GLU A 116 8.26 -1.94 8.15
CA GLU A 116 9.62 -2.11 7.63
C GLU A 116 9.74 -3.25 6.62
N PRO A 117 9.24 -4.48 6.89
CA PRO A 117 9.26 -5.56 5.90
C PRO A 117 8.48 -5.21 4.63
N ILE A 118 7.26 -4.66 4.76
CA ILE A 118 6.46 -4.28 3.59
C ILE A 118 7.17 -3.19 2.77
N ASN A 119 7.76 -2.19 3.42
CA ASN A 119 8.54 -1.14 2.77
C ASN A 119 9.74 -1.72 2.02
N ARG A 120 10.48 -2.64 2.66
CA ARG A 120 11.64 -3.29 2.06
C ARG A 120 11.26 -4.16 0.87
N PHE A 121 10.16 -4.89 0.95
CA PHE A 121 9.62 -5.65 -0.18
C PHE A 121 9.29 -4.73 -1.37
N CYS A 122 8.59 -3.62 -1.12
CA CYS A 122 8.23 -2.66 -2.15
C CYS A 122 9.44 -1.92 -2.74
N ALA A 123 10.53 -1.79 -1.98
CA ALA A 123 11.74 -1.11 -2.42
C ALA A 123 12.48 -1.85 -3.56
N TYR A 124 12.18 -3.13 -3.81
CA TYR A 124 12.76 -3.89 -4.94
C TYR A 124 12.09 -3.58 -6.28
N PHE A 125 10.82 -3.16 -6.29
CA PHE A 125 10.07 -2.96 -7.54
C PHE A 125 10.69 -1.93 -8.51
N PRO A 126 11.24 -0.78 -8.07
CA PRO A 126 11.90 0.16 -8.98
C PRO A 126 13.02 -0.47 -9.82
N ASP A 127 13.85 -1.32 -9.21
CA ASP A 127 14.96 -1.97 -9.90
C ASP A 127 14.47 -3.02 -10.91
N ILE A 128 13.47 -3.81 -10.51
CA ILE A 128 12.81 -4.79 -11.38
C ILE A 128 12.15 -4.09 -12.57
N ASN A 129 11.49 -2.96 -12.33
CA ASN A 129 10.87 -2.14 -13.38
C ASN A 129 11.89 -1.60 -14.38
N GLU A 130 13.07 -1.21 -13.92
CA GLU A 130 14.15 -0.80 -14.81
C GLU A 130 14.71 -1.98 -15.61
N CYS A 131 14.75 -3.20 -15.07
CA CYS A 131 15.09 -4.41 -15.82
C CYS A 131 14.05 -4.72 -16.91
N ILE A 132 12.76 -4.68 -16.59
CA ILE A 132 11.65 -4.84 -17.56
C ILE A 132 11.74 -3.79 -18.68
N LYS A 133 11.97 -2.53 -18.32
CA LYS A 133 12.14 -1.44 -19.28
C LYS A 133 13.37 -1.64 -20.17
N LYS A 134 14.49 -2.10 -19.62
CA LYS A 134 15.69 -2.45 -20.39
C LYS A 134 15.42 -3.59 -21.36
N ARG A 135 14.72 -4.66 -20.93
CA ARG A 135 14.29 -5.76 -21.81
C ARG A 135 13.47 -5.23 -22.99
N ASN A 136 12.44 -4.43 -22.72
CA ASN A 136 11.58 -3.85 -23.76
C ASN A 136 12.36 -2.97 -24.75
N HIS A 137 13.33 -2.18 -24.26
CA HIS A 137 14.23 -1.42 -25.12
C HIS A 137 15.11 -2.32 -26.01
N LYS A 138 15.62 -3.44 -25.49
CA LYS A 138 16.43 -4.38 -26.26
C LYS A 138 15.62 -5.13 -27.30
N MET A 139 14.38 -5.49 -26.98
CA MET A 139 13.42 -6.07 -27.93
C MET A 139 13.18 -5.12 -29.12
N LEU A 140 12.94 -3.84 -28.85
CA LEU A 140 12.77 -2.82 -29.91
C LEU A 140 14.04 -2.64 -30.76
N ASP A 141 15.22 -2.66 -30.13
CA ASP A 141 16.50 -2.58 -30.85
C ASP A 141 16.68 -3.81 -31.77
N TYR A 142 16.35 -5.01 -31.30
CA TYR A 142 16.39 -6.24 -32.08
C TYR A 142 15.41 -6.22 -33.27
N ASP A 143 14.15 -5.86 -33.04
CA ASP A 143 13.12 -5.79 -34.09
C ASP A 143 13.49 -4.77 -35.18
N ALA A 144 14.07 -3.63 -34.80
CA ALA A 144 14.55 -2.62 -35.74
C ALA A 144 15.71 -3.15 -36.60
N MET A 145 16.64 -3.88 -36.01
CA MET A 145 17.76 -4.50 -36.72
C MET A 145 17.31 -5.62 -37.65
N ARG A 146 16.37 -6.47 -37.21
CA ARG A 146 15.74 -7.50 -38.05
C ARG A 146 15.03 -6.88 -39.27
N SER A 147 14.28 -5.79 -39.08
CA SER A 147 13.65 -5.05 -40.18
C SER A 147 14.68 -4.47 -41.15
N LYS A 148 15.81 -3.96 -40.64
CA LYS A 148 16.91 -3.43 -41.46
C LYS A 148 17.59 -4.53 -42.29
N VAL A 149 17.82 -5.70 -41.71
CA VAL A 149 18.34 -6.88 -42.44
C VAL A 149 17.37 -7.28 -43.55
N LYS A 150 16.07 -7.42 -43.25
CA LYS A 150 15.03 -7.77 -44.24
C LYS A 150 15.06 -6.82 -45.45
N ARG A 151 15.14 -5.51 -45.21
CA ARG A 151 15.24 -4.50 -46.27
C ARG A 151 16.53 -4.62 -47.11
N LEU A 152 17.66 -4.95 -46.49
CA LEU A 152 18.94 -5.14 -47.20
C LEU A 152 18.96 -6.43 -48.02
N VAL A 153 18.22 -7.46 -47.60
CA VAL A 153 18.03 -8.69 -48.37
C VAL A 153 17.12 -8.44 -49.58
N GLU A 154 15.99 -7.74 -49.39
CA GLU A 154 15.04 -7.40 -50.46
C GLU A 154 15.65 -6.41 -51.47
N LYS A 155 16.47 -5.46 -51.00
CA LYS A 155 17.17 -4.48 -51.82
C LYS A 155 18.64 -4.42 -51.43
N PRO A 156 19.49 -5.25 -52.07
CA PRO A 156 20.93 -5.29 -51.80
C PRO A 156 21.58 -3.91 -51.94
N ASP A 157 22.48 -3.59 -51.01
CA ASP A 157 23.28 -2.38 -51.05
C ASP A 157 24.43 -2.52 -52.05
N LYS A 158 25.00 -1.38 -52.48
CA LYS A 158 26.20 -1.36 -53.32
C LYS A 158 27.43 -1.86 -52.57
N ASP A 159 27.45 -1.69 -51.25
CA ASP A 159 28.49 -2.24 -50.38
C ASP A 159 28.15 -3.68 -49.94
N PRO A 160 28.86 -4.71 -50.46
CA PRO A 160 28.58 -6.10 -50.14
C PRO A 160 28.89 -6.47 -48.68
N SER A 161 29.68 -5.65 -47.96
CA SER A 161 30.00 -5.89 -46.55
C SER A 161 28.88 -5.45 -45.59
N LYS A 162 27.96 -4.59 -46.07
CA LYS A 162 26.93 -3.96 -45.24
C LYS A 162 25.90 -4.95 -44.70
N LEU A 163 25.49 -5.93 -45.52
CA LEU A 163 24.56 -6.97 -45.09
C LEU A 163 25.20 -7.88 -44.02
N PRO A 164 26.37 -8.53 -44.25
CA PRO A 164 27.04 -9.34 -43.22
C PRO A 164 27.30 -8.59 -41.92
N ARG A 165 27.67 -7.31 -42.01
CA ARG A 165 27.86 -6.46 -40.82
C ARG A 165 26.56 -6.23 -40.06
N THR A 166 25.47 -5.92 -40.77
CA THR A 166 24.16 -5.67 -40.16
C THR A 166 23.58 -6.97 -39.56
N GLU A 167 23.82 -8.12 -40.17
CA GLU A 167 23.47 -9.44 -39.62
C GLU A 167 24.21 -9.70 -38.31
N LYS A 168 25.53 -9.47 -38.27
CA LYS A 168 26.31 -9.59 -37.03
C LYS A 168 25.80 -8.65 -35.93
N GLU A 169 25.49 -7.39 -36.26
CA GLU A 169 24.90 -6.44 -35.32
C GLU A 169 23.49 -6.88 -34.84
N THR A 170 22.73 -7.57 -35.70
CA THR A 170 21.41 -8.13 -35.35
C THR A 170 21.52 -9.30 -34.38
N GLU A 171 22.48 -10.21 -34.59
CA GLU A 171 22.75 -11.31 -33.66
C GLU A 171 23.19 -10.80 -32.28
N MET A 172 24.01 -9.75 -32.23
CA MET A 172 24.37 -9.10 -30.96
C MET A 172 23.16 -8.46 -30.26
N ALA A 173 22.24 -7.84 -31.02
CA ALA A 173 21.02 -7.26 -30.47
C ALA A 173 20.07 -8.35 -29.95
N LYS A 174 19.95 -9.46 -30.68
CA LYS A 174 19.18 -10.65 -30.29
C LYS A 174 19.70 -11.25 -28.98
N ALA A 175 20.99 -11.54 -28.89
CA ALA A 175 21.58 -12.12 -27.68
C ALA A 175 21.38 -11.22 -26.44
N ALA A 176 21.54 -9.90 -26.59
CA ALA A 176 21.32 -8.96 -25.49
C ALA A 176 19.84 -8.85 -25.06
N TYR A 177 18.91 -9.07 -25.99
CA TYR A 177 17.48 -9.15 -25.71
C TYR A 177 17.13 -10.47 -25.01
N GLU A 178 17.54 -11.60 -25.58
CA GLU A 178 17.25 -12.95 -25.06
C GLU A 178 17.79 -13.15 -23.65
N GLN A 179 18.99 -12.62 -23.35
CA GLN A 179 19.55 -12.67 -22.01
C GLN A 179 18.61 -12.03 -20.96
N LEU A 180 18.11 -10.82 -21.22
CA LEU A 180 17.19 -10.14 -20.30
C LEU A 180 15.81 -10.78 -20.27
N ASN A 181 15.35 -11.29 -21.43
CA ASN A 181 14.08 -11.98 -21.52
C ASN A 181 14.09 -13.24 -20.66
N GLN A 182 15.10 -14.09 -20.82
CA GLN A 182 15.26 -15.32 -20.05
C GLN A 182 15.39 -15.03 -18.56
N GLN A 183 16.24 -14.06 -18.20
CA GLN A 183 16.40 -13.66 -16.80
C GLN A 183 15.06 -13.29 -16.16
N LEU A 184 14.26 -12.43 -16.81
CA LEU A 184 12.97 -12.01 -16.25
C LEU A 184 11.94 -13.15 -16.25
N THR A 185 11.94 -14.01 -17.27
CA THR A 185 11.08 -15.20 -17.30
C THR A 185 11.38 -16.15 -16.14
N ASP A 186 12.65 -16.30 -15.77
CA ASP A 186 13.06 -17.19 -14.68
C ASP A 186 12.87 -16.56 -13.29
N GLU A 187 13.19 -15.27 -13.13
CA GLU A 187 13.25 -14.61 -11.83
C GLU A 187 11.90 -14.04 -11.35
N LEU A 188 11.02 -13.57 -12.26
CA LEU A 188 9.72 -13.02 -11.86
C LEU A 188 8.82 -14.05 -11.11
N PRO A 189 8.69 -15.31 -11.57
CA PRO A 189 7.95 -16.33 -10.83
C PRO A 189 8.49 -16.56 -9.42
N GLN A 190 9.82 -16.58 -9.26
CA GLN A 190 10.48 -16.80 -7.97
C GLN A 190 10.16 -15.66 -6.99
N LEU A 191 10.23 -14.41 -7.45
CA LEU A 191 9.82 -13.25 -6.65
C LEU A 191 8.34 -13.35 -6.24
N ILE A 192 7.48 -13.75 -7.18
CA ILE A 192 6.06 -13.93 -6.90
C ILE A 192 5.88 -14.97 -5.80
N ASP A 193 6.51 -16.12 -5.88
CA ASP A 193 6.34 -17.19 -4.90
C ASP A 193 6.91 -16.83 -3.52
N LEU A 194 8.01 -16.08 -3.47
CA LEU A 194 8.61 -15.60 -2.23
C LEU A 194 7.74 -14.59 -1.46
N ARG A 195 6.74 -13.96 -2.11
CA ARG A 195 5.86 -12.98 -1.46
C ARG A 195 5.20 -13.53 -0.19
N VAL A 196 4.82 -14.81 -0.19
CA VAL A 196 4.08 -15.45 0.91
C VAL A 196 4.99 -15.61 2.11
N PRO A 197 6.08 -16.42 2.07
CA PRO A 197 6.95 -16.60 3.24
C PRO A 197 7.60 -15.30 3.71
N TYR A 198 7.76 -14.31 2.83
CA TYR A 198 8.28 -13.00 3.22
C TYR A 198 7.28 -12.17 4.03
N LEU A 199 6.00 -12.14 3.63
CA LEU A 199 4.97 -11.28 4.25
C LEU A 199 4.18 -11.98 5.35
N ASP A 200 4.21 -13.32 5.42
CA ASP A 200 3.46 -14.10 6.41
C ASP A 200 3.77 -13.69 7.86
N PRO A 201 5.05 -13.51 8.27
CA PRO A 201 5.36 -13.06 9.62
C PRO A 201 4.83 -11.65 9.92
N SER A 202 4.80 -10.77 8.92
CA SER A 202 4.22 -9.43 9.06
C SER A 202 2.69 -9.47 9.21
N PHE A 203 2.02 -10.38 8.52
CA PHE A 203 0.58 -10.60 8.67
C PHE A 203 0.25 -11.16 10.06
N GLU A 204 1.00 -12.15 10.54
CA GLU A 204 0.84 -12.69 11.89
C GLU A 204 1.07 -11.60 12.96
N ALA A 205 2.12 -10.81 12.82
CA ALA A 205 2.41 -9.71 13.73
C ALA A 205 1.31 -8.64 13.72
N LEU A 206 0.78 -8.30 12.54
CA LEU A 206 -0.34 -7.37 12.39
C LEU A 206 -1.56 -7.85 13.20
N VAL A 207 -1.98 -9.11 13.03
CA VAL A 207 -3.12 -9.68 13.75
C VAL A 207 -2.89 -9.66 15.26
N LYS A 208 -1.69 -10.03 15.72
CA LYS A 208 -1.33 -10.03 17.15
C LYS A 208 -1.36 -8.63 17.76
N ILE A 209 -0.85 -7.64 17.04
CA ILE A 209 -0.86 -6.24 17.48
C ILE A 209 -2.30 -5.71 17.57
N GLN A 210 -3.14 -6.00 16.56
CA GLN A 210 -4.55 -5.61 16.55
C GLN A 210 -5.32 -6.26 17.71
N LEU A 211 -5.12 -7.55 17.93
CA LEU A 211 -5.74 -8.26 19.05
C LEU A 211 -5.35 -7.65 20.39
N ARG A 212 -4.04 -7.37 20.58
CA ARG A 212 -3.54 -6.75 21.80
C ARG A 212 -4.13 -5.36 22.02
N PHE A 213 -4.19 -4.53 20.99
CA PHE A 213 -4.82 -3.21 21.05
C PHE A 213 -6.29 -3.31 21.49
N CYS A 214 -7.07 -4.16 20.83
CA CYS A 214 -8.50 -4.33 21.15
C CYS A 214 -8.71 -4.87 22.57
N ALA A 215 -7.92 -5.85 23.01
CA ALA A 215 -8.03 -6.43 24.33
C ALA A 215 -7.69 -5.43 25.44
N GLU A 216 -6.62 -4.66 25.27
CA GLU A 216 -6.23 -3.62 26.23
C GLU A 216 -7.23 -2.46 26.25
N ALA A 217 -7.72 -2.01 25.08
CA ALA A 217 -8.76 -1.00 24.98
C ALA A 217 -10.06 -1.44 25.69
N TYR A 218 -10.51 -2.67 25.46
CA TYR A 218 -11.67 -3.23 26.14
C TYR A 218 -11.46 -3.28 27.66
N SER A 219 -10.32 -3.83 28.11
CA SER A 219 -10.01 -3.95 29.54
C SER A 219 -10.04 -2.60 30.26
N ARG A 220 -9.43 -1.56 29.67
CA ARG A 220 -9.40 -0.20 30.23
C ARG A 220 -10.80 0.43 30.26
N MET A 221 -11.57 0.32 29.18
CA MET A 221 -12.94 0.86 29.15
C MET A 221 -13.90 0.12 30.08
N ALA A 222 -13.73 -1.20 30.25
CA ALA A 222 -14.54 -2.00 31.18
C ALA A 222 -14.32 -1.59 32.64
N GLN A 223 -13.14 -1.08 33.00
CA GLN A 223 -12.90 -0.53 34.34
C GLN A 223 -13.73 0.73 34.60
N VAL A 224 -13.89 1.60 33.60
CA VAL A 224 -14.72 2.81 33.69
C VAL A 224 -16.18 2.46 33.95
N GLN A 225 -16.68 1.37 33.36
CA GLN A 225 -18.08 0.93 33.58
C GLN A 225 -18.39 0.66 35.05
N GLN A 226 -17.41 0.32 35.89
CA GLN A 226 -17.64 0.06 37.32
C GLN A 226 -18.04 1.32 38.08
N TYR A 227 -17.71 2.51 37.56
CA TYR A 227 -18.04 3.80 38.13
C TYR A 227 -19.42 4.30 37.67
N LEU A 228 -19.99 3.72 36.60
CA LEU A 228 -21.36 4.02 36.18
C LEU A 228 -22.36 3.48 37.21
N ASP A 229 -23.41 4.24 37.49
CA ASP A 229 -24.42 3.83 38.47
C ASP A 229 -25.10 2.50 38.06
N ALA A 230 -25.53 1.73 39.06
CA ALA A 230 -26.10 0.40 38.83
C ALA A 230 -27.35 0.44 37.93
N SER A 231 -28.17 1.49 38.04
CA SER A 231 -29.39 1.62 37.23
C SER A 231 -29.08 1.84 35.75
N THR A 232 -28.03 2.62 35.43
CA THR A 232 -27.56 2.84 34.06
C THR A 232 -26.95 1.58 33.46
N ARG A 233 -26.25 0.76 34.26
CA ARG A 233 -25.71 -0.54 33.80
C ARG A 233 -26.82 -1.55 33.49
N ASP A 234 -27.82 -1.65 34.37
CA ASP A 234 -28.96 -2.55 34.17
C ASP A 234 -29.80 -2.14 32.96
N GLN A 235 -30.02 -0.83 32.76
CA GLN A 235 -30.72 -0.28 31.59
C GLN A 235 -29.95 -0.46 30.28
N TYR A 236 -28.62 -0.37 30.31
CA TYR A 236 -27.80 -0.71 29.15
C TYR A 236 -27.92 -2.21 28.82
N ALA A 237 -27.89 -3.08 29.84
CA ALA A 237 -28.02 -4.52 29.66
C ALA A 237 -29.42 -4.95 29.17
N SER A 238 -30.47 -4.23 29.53
CA SER A 238 -31.84 -4.48 29.07
C SER A 238 -32.18 -3.84 27.72
N GLY A 239 -31.33 -2.93 27.21
CA GLY A 239 -31.55 -2.19 25.97
C GLY A 239 -32.43 -0.95 26.10
N ASP A 240 -32.75 -0.54 27.33
CA ASP A 240 -33.65 0.59 27.62
C ASP A 240 -32.92 1.95 27.65
N LEU A 241 -31.58 1.95 27.55
CA LEU A 241 -30.77 3.16 27.65
C LEU A 241 -31.09 4.18 26.55
N ASP A 242 -31.31 3.71 25.32
CA ASP A 242 -31.60 4.59 24.17
C ASP A 242 -32.92 5.35 24.36
N ALA A 243 -33.96 4.66 24.86
CA ALA A 243 -35.26 5.26 25.15
C ALA A 243 -35.17 6.33 26.25
N ARG A 244 -34.32 6.11 27.27
CA ARG A 244 -34.07 7.09 28.33
C ARG A 244 -33.32 8.32 27.82
N VAL A 245 -32.34 8.14 26.93
CA VAL A 245 -31.64 9.27 26.30
C VAL A 245 -32.61 10.09 25.46
N GLU A 246 -33.49 9.44 24.69
CA GLU A 246 -34.54 10.12 23.92
C GLU A 246 -35.53 10.88 24.81
N ASP A 247 -35.97 10.30 25.93
CA ASP A 247 -36.84 10.96 26.90
C ASP A 247 -36.19 12.22 27.50
N VAL A 248 -34.92 12.12 27.92
CA VAL A 248 -34.16 13.27 28.44
C VAL A 248 -33.98 14.35 27.36
N LEU A 249 -33.70 13.96 26.11
CA LEU A 249 -33.64 14.91 24.99
C LEU A 249 -35.00 15.56 24.70
N GLY A 250 -36.10 14.84 24.88
CA GLY A 250 -37.46 15.36 24.82
C GLY A 250 -37.71 16.43 25.88
N GLN A 251 -37.38 16.12 27.15
CA GLN A 251 -37.47 17.07 28.26
C GLN A 251 -36.61 18.33 28.00
N ILE A 252 -35.40 18.17 27.45
CA ILE A 252 -34.54 19.31 27.08
C ILE A 252 -35.16 20.19 25.99
N ARG A 253 -35.85 19.60 25.01
CA ARG A 253 -36.59 20.36 23.98
C ARG A 253 -37.76 21.14 24.58
N GLU A 254 -38.40 20.60 25.60
CA GLU A 254 -39.50 21.26 26.33
C GLU A 254 -39.01 22.39 27.24
N LEU A 255 -37.74 22.36 27.66
CA LEU A 255 -37.16 23.38 28.55
C LEU A 255 -37.01 24.78 27.92
N SER A 256 -37.42 25.01 26.66
CA SER A 256 -37.42 26.30 25.91
C SER A 256 -36.91 27.51 26.71
N ILE A 257 -35.58 27.62 26.86
CA ILE A 257 -34.95 28.67 27.69
C ILE A 257 -35.01 30.05 26.99
N ALA A 258 -35.38 30.09 25.71
CA ALA A 258 -35.87 31.29 25.05
C ALA A 258 -37.37 31.12 24.79
N GLY A 259 -38.20 31.79 25.58
CA GLY A 259 -39.56 32.10 25.14
C GLY A 259 -39.48 32.86 23.83
N THR A 260 -40.39 32.56 22.90
CA THR A 260 -40.74 33.44 21.80
C THR A 260 -40.94 34.87 22.33
N VAL A 261 -40.02 35.76 21.95
CA VAL A 261 -40.26 37.20 21.76
C VAL A 261 -39.71 37.55 20.39
#